data_AF-A0A3D2D303-F1
#
_entry.id   AF-A0A3D2D303-F1
#
_cell.length_a   1.000
_cell.length_b   1.000
_cell.length_c   1.000
_cell.angle_alpha   90.00
_cell.angle_beta   90.00
_cell.angle_gamma   90.00
#
_symmetry.space_group_name_H-M   'P 1'
#
loop_
_entity.id
_entity.type
_entity.pdbx_description
1 polymer ?
#
loop_
_entity_poly.entity_id
_entity_poly.type
_entity_poly.pdbx_seq_one_letter_code
_entity_poly.pdbx_strand_id
1 'polypeptide(L)'
;MARMVLNETSYFGAGCRKELPAELKKRKMKKAFIVSDADLYKFGVVKKVTDVLDGCGTDYYVFTDVKPNPTIANVHAALEAFNKFSPDVIVAIGGGSAIDTAKAVGVIATNPNFADVKSLEGVAPTENKAFPIIAFATTSGTAAEVTINYVITDEEAGRKLVCVDPGDIPIIAFNDADMMVSMPKGLTAATGMDALTHAIEGYITPGANPISDLLCWNSIKLISENLRAAVKDGSDITAREGMAYGSYVAGMAFSNVGLGIVHSMAHPLGARFDVPHGVANALLLPFVMEYNKPACVKKFGDIARAMGVSVIGLTEEEAAQAAIEEVKKLSLDIGIPQKLKDLKKRGTDETLILPQDLKQLAEDAFIDPCTGGNPRKTSVKEILELYKTAY
;
A
#
# COMPACT_ATOMS: atom_id res chain seq x y z
N MET A 1 -5.47 -21.93 -12.11
CA MET A 1 -4.43 -22.23 -11.11
C MET A 1 -4.22 -20.97 -10.29
N ALA A 2 -4.34 -21.02 -8.96
CA ALA A 2 -4.09 -19.88 -8.09
C ALA A 2 -2.73 -20.05 -7.41
N ARG A 3 -1.93 -18.97 -7.33
CA ARG A 3 -0.65 -18.92 -6.62
C ARG A 3 -0.81 -17.96 -5.45
N MET A 4 -0.28 -18.34 -4.29
CA MET A 4 -0.16 -17.45 -3.13
C MET A 4 1.32 -17.33 -2.77
N VAL A 5 1.83 -16.11 -2.77
CA VAL A 5 3.14 -15.75 -2.21
C VAL A 5 2.87 -14.92 -0.96
N LEU A 6 3.52 -15.30 0.14
CA LEU A 6 3.40 -14.71 1.46
C LEU A 6 4.78 -14.73 2.12
N ASN A 7 4.98 -13.94 3.18
CA ASN A 7 6.19 -14.01 3.99
C ASN A 7 6.35 -15.43 4.60
N GLU A 8 7.59 -15.87 4.77
CA GLU A 8 7.89 -17.12 5.51
C GLU A 8 7.56 -16.96 7.00
N THR A 9 7.73 -15.75 7.55
CA THR A 9 7.50 -15.45 8.97
C THR A 9 6.93 -14.05 9.12
N SER A 10 5.88 -13.89 9.92
CA SER A 10 5.29 -12.58 10.22
C SER A 10 4.91 -12.47 11.68
N TYR A 11 5.25 -11.33 12.27
CA TYR A 11 4.99 -11.00 13.67
C TYR A 11 3.96 -9.88 13.76
N PHE A 12 3.06 -9.97 14.73
CA PHE A 12 1.95 -9.03 14.94
C PHE A 12 1.83 -8.65 16.41
N GLY A 13 1.32 -7.45 16.64
CA GLY A 13 1.00 -6.93 17.96
C GLY A 13 2.02 -5.92 18.47
N ALA A 14 1.59 -5.07 19.39
CA ALA A 14 2.42 -4.05 20.01
C ALA A 14 3.65 -4.68 20.68
N GLY A 15 4.84 -4.21 20.32
CA GLY A 15 6.09 -4.72 20.89
C GLY A 15 6.70 -5.90 20.14
N CYS A 16 6.08 -6.42 19.08
CA CYS A 16 6.55 -7.63 18.39
C CYS A 16 7.95 -7.47 17.77
N ARG A 17 8.44 -6.24 17.55
CA ARG A 17 9.84 -5.95 17.16
C ARG A 17 10.90 -6.60 18.05
N LYS A 18 10.55 -6.95 19.29
CA LYS A 18 11.45 -7.64 20.24
C LYS A 18 11.85 -9.05 19.81
N GLU A 19 11.18 -9.65 18.83
CA GLU A 19 11.55 -10.95 18.26
C GLU A 19 12.72 -10.85 17.26
N LEU A 20 13.05 -9.64 16.79
CA LEU A 20 14.12 -9.40 15.80
C LEU A 20 15.47 -10.05 16.17
N PRO A 21 15.99 -9.98 17.42
CA PRO A 21 17.27 -10.59 17.76
C PRO A 21 17.30 -12.11 17.56
N ALA A 22 16.19 -12.80 17.82
CA ALA A 22 16.09 -14.24 17.65
C ALA A 22 16.18 -14.61 16.17
N GLU A 23 15.50 -13.86 15.31
CA GLU A 23 15.53 -14.04 13.85
C GLU A 23 16.91 -13.75 13.26
N LEU A 24 17.53 -12.63 13.64
CA LEU A 24 18.89 -12.28 13.20
C LEU A 24 19.90 -13.38 13.59
N LYS A 25 19.83 -13.86 14.84
CA LYS A 25 20.70 -14.95 15.33
C LYS A 25 20.47 -16.25 14.56
N LYS A 26 19.20 -16.66 14.37
CA LYS A 26 18.83 -17.88 13.65
C LYS A 26 19.33 -17.86 12.20
N ARG A 27 19.30 -16.70 11.57
CA ARG A 27 19.69 -16.49 10.16
C ARG A 27 21.15 -16.05 9.98
N LYS A 28 21.90 -15.94 11.08
CA LYS A 28 23.32 -15.54 11.13
C LYS A 28 23.58 -14.15 10.52
N MET A 29 22.61 -13.25 10.63
CA MET A 29 22.69 -11.86 10.18
C MET A 29 23.28 -11.00 11.29
N LYS A 30 24.26 -10.16 10.95
CA LYS A 30 25.05 -9.35 11.89
C LYS A 30 25.25 -7.92 11.42
N LYS A 31 24.89 -7.58 10.19
CA LYS A 31 25.14 -6.27 9.59
C LYS A 31 23.93 -5.80 8.77
N ALA A 32 23.10 -4.95 9.36
CA ALA A 32 21.84 -4.49 8.79
C ALA A 32 21.97 -3.16 8.03
N PHE A 33 21.50 -3.11 6.79
CA PHE A 33 21.28 -1.85 6.09
C PHE A 33 19.84 -1.41 6.26
N ILE A 34 19.63 -0.32 7.01
CA ILE A 34 18.30 0.21 7.31
C ILE A 34 17.89 1.19 6.22
N VAL A 35 16.69 0.99 5.67
CA VAL A 35 16.05 1.91 4.72
C VAL A 35 14.83 2.53 5.39
N SER A 36 14.80 3.85 5.52
CA SER A 36 13.69 4.60 6.12
C SER A 36 13.60 6.00 5.53
N ASP A 37 12.68 6.82 6.04
CA ASP A 37 12.58 8.24 5.70
C ASP A 37 13.10 9.15 6.85
N ALA A 38 13.32 10.41 6.51
CA ALA A 38 13.87 11.39 7.44
C ALA A 38 12.92 11.70 8.63
N ASP A 39 11.61 11.63 8.43
CA ASP A 39 10.64 11.92 9.48
C ASP A 39 10.59 10.79 10.51
N LEU A 40 10.55 9.53 10.09
CA LEU A 40 10.60 8.37 10.98
C LEU A 40 11.91 8.32 11.78
N TYR A 41 13.02 8.76 11.20
CA TYR A 41 14.27 8.93 11.93
C TYR A 41 14.16 10.05 12.97
N LYS A 42 13.74 11.24 12.55
CA LYS A 42 13.58 12.43 13.40
C LYS A 42 12.62 12.21 14.58
N PHE A 43 11.51 11.49 14.36
CA PHE A 43 10.50 11.21 15.37
C PHE A 43 10.81 9.95 16.20
N GLY A 44 11.98 9.33 16.02
CA GLY A 44 12.44 8.23 16.86
C GLY A 44 11.74 6.89 16.60
N VAL A 45 11.04 6.74 15.47
CA VAL A 45 10.45 5.45 15.08
C VAL A 45 11.55 4.47 14.65
N VAL A 46 12.52 4.94 13.85
CA VAL A 46 13.72 4.15 13.50
C VAL A 46 14.48 3.74 14.75
N LYS A 47 14.55 4.64 15.75
CA LYS A 47 15.24 4.38 17.01
C LYS A 47 14.68 3.16 17.76
N LYS A 48 13.37 2.91 17.68
CA LYS A 48 12.75 1.72 18.30
C LYS A 48 13.34 0.39 17.80
N VAL A 49 13.81 0.35 16.55
CA VAL A 49 14.45 -0.83 15.96
C VAL A 49 15.96 -0.79 16.18
N THR A 50 16.62 0.36 16.03
CA THR A 50 18.07 0.44 16.27
C THR A 50 18.42 0.15 17.73
N ASP A 51 17.57 0.52 18.70
CA ASP A 51 17.76 0.15 20.11
C ASP A 51 17.76 -1.37 20.32
N VAL A 52 16.98 -2.11 19.51
CA VAL A 52 16.96 -3.58 19.53
C VAL A 52 18.26 -4.14 18.92
N LEU A 53 18.71 -3.54 17.81
CA LEU A 53 19.97 -3.92 17.14
C LEU A 53 21.20 -3.65 18.01
N ASP A 54 21.25 -2.48 18.65
CA ASP A 54 22.29 -2.11 19.62
C ASP A 54 22.32 -3.12 20.77
N GLY A 55 21.14 -3.49 21.28
CA GLY A 55 21.00 -4.46 22.38
C GLY A 55 21.47 -5.88 22.04
N CYS A 56 21.47 -6.28 20.77
CA CYS A 56 21.99 -7.57 20.31
C CYS A 56 23.35 -7.51 19.61
N GLY A 57 23.98 -6.33 19.55
CA GLY A 57 25.30 -6.13 18.95
C GLY A 57 25.32 -6.33 17.44
N THR A 58 24.24 -5.96 16.73
CA THR A 58 24.18 -5.99 15.27
C THR A 58 24.65 -4.65 14.72
N ASP A 59 25.67 -4.65 13.87
CA ASP A 59 26.14 -3.43 13.19
C ASP A 59 25.07 -2.96 12.22
N TYR A 60 24.87 -1.64 12.06
CA TYR A 60 23.95 -1.13 11.07
C TYR A 60 24.37 0.22 10.47
N TYR A 61 23.81 0.49 9.29
CA TYR A 61 23.85 1.80 8.64
C TYR A 61 22.43 2.24 8.34
N VAL A 62 22.10 3.50 8.61
CA VAL A 62 20.76 4.07 8.38
C VAL A 62 20.79 4.97 7.15
N PHE A 63 20.07 4.56 6.11
CA PHE A 63 19.75 5.38 4.95
C PHE A 63 18.35 5.98 5.12
N THR A 64 18.26 7.32 5.14
CA THR A 64 17.00 8.04 5.40
C THR A 64 16.52 8.90 4.21
N ASP A 65 17.23 8.86 3.08
CA ASP A 65 16.89 9.67 1.90
C ASP A 65 15.87 8.96 1.00
N VAL A 66 14.77 8.54 1.61
CA VAL A 66 13.58 8.04 0.94
C VAL A 66 12.51 9.12 0.97
N LYS A 67 11.92 9.41 -0.18
CA LYS A 67 10.82 10.35 -0.33
C LYS A 67 9.49 9.60 -0.49
N PRO A 68 8.34 10.23 -0.16
CA PRO A 68 7.05 9.77 -0.66
C PRO A 68 7.12 9.58 -2.18
N ASN A 69 6.46 8.54 -2.71
CA ASN A 69 6.53 8.18 -4.14
C ASN A 69 7.99 7.97 -4.63
N PRO A 70 8.73 6.99 -4.06
CA PRO A 70 10.19 6.89 -4.19
C PRO A 70 10.61 6.83 -5.65
N THR A 71 11.70 7.53 -6.00
CA THR A 71 12.12 7.68 -7.39
C THR A 71 13.29 6.76 -7.74
N ILE A 72 13.59 6.61 -9.03
CA ILE A 72 14.78 5.88 -9.50
C ILE A 72 16.05 6.43 -8.83
N ALA A 73 16.14 7.75 -8.65
CA ALA A 73 17.28 8.38 -7.97
C ALA A 73 17.37 7.97 -6.49
N ASN A 74 16.25 7.85 -5.77
CA ASN A 74 16.25 7.33 -4.40
C ASN A 74 16.80 5.90 -4.33
N VAL A 75 16.39 5.03 -5.27
CA VAL A 75 16.89 3.65 -5.36
C VAL A 75 18.39 3.61 -5.62
N HIS A 76 18.90 4.40 -6.56
CA HIS A 76 20.33 4.46 -6.85
C HIS A 76 21.16 4.95 -5.65
N ALA A 77 20.71 6.00 -4.97
CA ALA A 77 21.39 6.51 -3.78
C ALA A 77 21.42 5.47 -2.64
N ALA A 78 20.30 4.76 -2.44
CA ALA A 78 20.22 3.68 -1.46
C ALA A 78 21.14 2.50 -1.83
N LEU A 79 21.19 2.12 -3.10
CA LEU A 79 22.04 1.05 -3.61
C LEU A 79 23.54 1.37 -3.47
N GLU A 80 23.95 2.62 -3.72
CA GLU A 80 25.33 3.07 -3.50
C GLU A 80 25.74 2.92 -2.03
N ALA A 81 24.89 3.41 -1.12
CA ALA A 81 25.13 3.30 0.32
C ALA A 81 25.14 1.84 0.78
N PHE A 82 24.23 1.01 0.25
CA PHE A 82 24.15 -0.43 0.50
C PHE A 82 25.46 -1.11 0.11
N ASN A 83 25.97 -0.87 -1.11
CA ASN A 83 27.20 -1.48 -1.61
C ASN A 83 28.42 -1.06 -0.77
N LYS A 84 28.52 0.23 -0.42
CA LYS A 84 29.60 0.75 0.41
C LYS A 84 29.59 0.14 1.82
N PHE A 85 28.41 -0.07 2.39
CA PHE A 85 28.28 -0.67 3.71
C PHE A 85 28.47 -2.20 3.69
N SER A 86 28.11 -2.88 2.60
CA SER A 86 28.19 -4.34 2.44
C SER A 86 27.49 -5.10 3.59
N PRO A 87 26.15 -4.97 3.74
CA PRO A 87 25.37 -5.64 4.76
C PRO A 87 25.16 -7.13 4.47
N ASP A 88 24.55 -7.85 5.42
CA ASP A 88 24.01 -9.22 5.25
C ASP A 88 22.47 -9.29 5.32
N VAL A 89 21.80 -8.18 5.65
CA VAL A 89 20.34 -8.04 5.61
C VAL A 89 19.92 -6.59 5.35
N ILE A 90 18.80 -6.37 4.65
CA ILE A 90 18.12 -5.08 4.58
C ILE A 90 17.01 -5.05 5.63
N VAL A 91 16.94 -3.97 6.41
CA VAL A 91 15.85 -3.73 7.37
C VAL A 91 15.06 -2.50 6.90
N ALA A 92 13.91 -2.72 6.29
CA ALA A 92 13.04 -1.65 5.85
C ALA A 92 12.15 -1.19 7.00
N ILE A 93 12.15 0.11 7.32
CA ILE A 93 11.32 0.69 8.38
C ILE A 93 10.54 1.84 7.78
N GLY A 94 9.25 1.66 7.53
CA GLY A 94 8.45 2.71 6.94
C GLY A 94 7.09 2.27 6.43
N GLY A 95 6.44 3.15 5.67
CA GLY A 95 5.33 2.76 4.81
C GLY A 95 5.85 2.19 3.49
N GLY A 96 4.94 2.08 2.50
CA GLY A 96 5.28 1.57 1.17
C GLY A 96 6.52 2.20 0.55
N SER A 97 6.75 3.51 0.67
CA SER A 97 7.90 4.16 0.05
C SER A 97 9.26 3.60 0.51
N ALA A 98 9.45 3.36 1.81
CA ALA A 98 10.70 2.80 2.33
C ALA A 98 10.84 1.30 1.99
N ILE A 99 9.74 0.57 2.07
CA ILE A 99 9.72 -0.88 1.80
C ILE A 99 9.95 -1.14 0.30
N ASP A 100 9.31 -0.38 -0.58
CA ASP A 100 9.47 -0.46 -2.04
C ASP A 100 10.89 -0.09 -2.46
N THR A 101 11.47 0.95 -1.84
CA THR A 101 12.89 1.30 -2.06
C THR A 101 13.80 0.15 -1.64
N ALA A 102 13.56 -0.46 -0.47
CA ALA A 102 14.32 -1.60 0.02
C ALA A 102 14.20 -2.83 -0.89
N LYS A 103 13.01 -3.10 -1.42
CA LYS A 103 12.77 -4.16 -2.41
C LYS A 103 13.55 -3.93 -3.68
N ALA A 104 13.48 -2.73 -4.27
CA ALA A 104 14.23 -2.40 -5.47
C ALA A 104 15.75 -2.56 -5.25
N VAL A 105 16.29 -2.06 -4.13
CA VAL A 105 17.70 -2.26 -3.77
C VAL A 105 18.03 -3.76 -3.62
N GLY A 106 17.18 -4.52 -2.94
CA GLY A 106 17.37 -5.95 -2.72
C GLY A 106 17.36 -6.76 -4.01
N VAL A 107 16.44 -6.46 -4.94
CA VAL A 107 16.36 -7.10 -6.25
C VAL A 107 17.60 -6.78 -7.09
N ILE A 108 18.02 -5.51 -7.14
CA ILE A 108 19.15 -5.08 -7.98
C ILE A 108 20.49 -5.60 -7.43
N ALA A 109 20.63 -5.66 -6.10
CA ALA A 109 21.84 -6.20 -5.47
C ALA A 109 22.15 -7.65 -5.88
N THR A 110 21.13 -8.44 -6.18
CA THR A 110 21.27 -9.84 -6.63
C THR A 110 21.05 -10.04 -8.14
N ASN A 111 20.55 -9.01 -8.84
CA ASN A 111 20.28 -9.01 -10.27
C ASN A 111 20.80 -7.70 -10.90
N PRO A 112 22.12 -7.51 -11.01
CA PRO A 112 22.73 -6.23 -11.38
C PRO A 112 22.46 -5.78 -12.82
N ASN A 113 21.96 -6.67 -13.68
CA ASN A 113 21.50 -6.35 -15.03
C ASN A 113 20.26 -5.44 -15.05
N PHE A 114 19.57 -5.26 -13.93
CA PHE A 114 18.42 -4.38 -13.76
C PHE A 114 18.77 -3.05 -13.07
N ALA A 115 20.04 -2.63 -13.12
CA ALA A 115 20.51 -1.41 -12.45
C ALA A 115 19.82 -0.12 -12.93
N ASP A 116 19.19 -0.12 -14.10
CA ASP A 116 18.42 1.02 -14.61
C ASP A 116 17.06 1.19 -13.92
N VAL A 117 16.60 0.21 -13.13
CA VAL A 117 15.29 0.16 -12.43
C VAL A 117 14.10 0.05 -13.38
N LYS A 118 14.10 0.76 -14.53
CA LYS A 118 13.00 0.78 -15.50
C LYS A 118 12.73 -0.61 -16.07
N SER A 119 13.77 -1.40 -16.32
CA SER A 119 13.69 -2.78 -16.78
C SER A 119 13.02 -3.76 -15.79
N LEU A 120 12.74 -3.34 -14.54
CA LEU A 120 12.00 -4.13 -13.55
C LEU A 120 10.48 -4.01 -13.68
N GLU A 121 9.97 -3.10 -14.50
CA GLU A 121 8.54 -2.89 -14.65
C GLU A 121 7.80 -4.15 -15.14
N GLY A 122 6.63 -4.40 -14.57
CA GLY A 122 5.83 -5.57 -14.86
C GLY A 122 6.43 -6.82 -14.23
N VAL A 123 6.37 -7.93 -14.95
CA VAL A 123 6.90 -9.23 -14.49
C VAL A 123 8.29 -9.43 -15.06
N ALA A 124 9.27 -8.75 -14.47
CA ALA A 124 10.66 -8.82 -14.93
C ALA A 124 11.25 -10.23 -14.72
N PRO A 125 12.07 -10.74 -15.66
CA PRO A 125 12.65 -12.07 -15.56
C PRO A 125 13.91 -12.08 -14.68
N THR A 126 13.75 -11.81 -13.39
CA THR A 126 14.84 -11.90 -12.41
C THR A 126 15.28 -13.36 -12.26
N GLU A 127 16.59 -13.59 -12.15
CA GLU A 127 17.16 -14.94 -12.01
C GLU A 127 17.31 -15.34 -10.54
N ASN A 128 17.60 -14.36 -9.68
CA ASN A 128 17.82 -14.55 -8.25
C ASN A 128 16.73 -13.86 -7.43
N LYS A 129 16.35 -14.47 -6.32
CA LYS A 129 15.54 -13.79 -5.28
C LYS A 129 16.27 -12.54 -4.79
N ALA A 130 15.50 -11.54 -4.37
CA ALA A 130 16.05 -10.34 -3.76
C ALA A 130 16.94 -10.67 -2.55
N PHE A 131 17.89 -9.79 -2.30
CA PHE A 131 18.67 -9.80 -1.07
C PHE A 131 17.73 -9.85 0.16
N PRO A 132 18.07 -10.57 1.25
CA PRO A 132 17.16 -10.74 2.38
C PRO A 132 16.64 -9.42 2.97
N ILE A 133 15.31 -9.27 3.01
CA ILE A 133 14.63 -8.08 3.56
C ILE A 133 13.79 -8.48 4.79
N ILE A 134 13.97 -7.73 5.88
CA ILE A 134 13.08 -7.70 7.04
C ILE A 134 12.32 -6.38 7.00
N ALA A 135 10.99 -6.42 6.96
CA ALA A 135 10.16 -5.23 6.82
C ALA A 135 9.40 -4.91 8.12
N PHE A 136 9.46 -3.66 8.56
CA PHE A 136 8.68 -3.09 9.65
C PHE A 136 7.69 -2.08 9.07
N ALA A 137 6.42 -2.45 9.04
CA ALA A 137 5.36 -1.55 8.62
C ALA A 137 5.11 -0.48 9.70
N THR A 138 5.14 0.79 9.29
CA THR A 138 4.82 1.94 10.17
C THR A 138 3.54 2.66 9.76
N THR A 139 2.91 2.20 8.68
CA THR A 139 1.58 2.63 8.25
C THR A 139 0.69 1.40 8.04
N SER A 140 -0.61 1.54 8.35
CA SER A 140 -1.61 0.50 8.10
C SER A 140 -2.36 0.77 6.79
N GLY A 141 -1.67 0.65 5.65
CA GLY A 141 -2.24 0.93 4.33
C GLY A 141 -1.74 0.02 3.22
N THR A 142 -0.49 0.21 2.83
CA THR A 142 0.08 -0.36 1.58
C THR A 142 0.30 -1.86 1.63
N ALA A 143 0.46 -2.42 2.83
CA ALA A 143 0.83 -3.83 3.06
C ALA A 143 2.08 -4.28 2.28
N ALA A 144 2.99 -3.34 2.00
CA ALA A 144 4.17 -3.59 1.16
C ALA A 144 5.10 -4.66 1.76
N GLU A 145 5.03 -4.84 3.08
CA GLU A 145 5.75 -5.86 3.83
C GLU A 145 5.35 -7.30 3.48
N VAL A 146 4.17 -7.53 2.86
CA VAL A 146 3.67 -8.86 2.47
C VAL A 146 3.40 -9.02 0.97
N THR A 147 3.60 -7.96 0.19
CA THR A 147 3.35 -8.01 -1.26
C THR A 147 4.58 -8.51 -2.04
N ILE A 148 4.35 -8.91 -3.28
CA ILE A 148 5.37 -9.18 -4.31
C ILE A 148 5.49 -8.03 -5.32
N ASN A 149 5.07 -6.84 -4.89
CA ASN A 149 5.07 -5.65 -5.73
C ASN A 149 5.87 -4.54 -5.04
N TYR A 150 6.46 -3.67 -5.85
CA TYR A 150 6.98 -2.38 -5.40
C TYR A 150 6.79 -1.34 -6.51
N VAL A 151 6.61 -0.08 -6.14
CA VAL A 151 6.27 0.99 -7.07
C VAL A 151 7.29 2.12 -7.00
N ILE A 152 7.99 2.35 -8.12
CA ILE A 152 9.03 3.39 -8.25
C ILE A 152 8.58 4.45 -9.26
N THR A 153 8.79 5.72 -8.95
CA THR A 153 8.48 6.85 -9.84
C THR A 153 9.61 7.04 -10.86
N ASP A 154 9.27 6.99 -12.15
CA ASP A 154 10.11 7.46 -13.25
C ASP A 154 9.81 8.95 -13.49
N GLU A 155 10.62 9.83 -12.89
CA GLU A 155 10.46 11.28 -12.96
C GLU A 155 10.62 11.81 -14.41
N GLU A 156 11.43 11.14 -15.24
CA GLU A 156 11.65 11.52 -16.64
C GLU A 156 10.40 11.23 -17.48
N ALA A 157 9.76 10.07 -17.26
CA ALA A 157 8.54 9.68 -17.96
C ALA A 157 7.25 10.22 -17.32
N GLY A 158 7.34 10.81 -16.12
CA GLY A 158 6.19 11.34 -15.38
C GLY A 158 5.18 10.27 -14.97
N ARG A 159 5.64 9.05 -14.68
CA ARG A 159 4.78 7.89 -14.37
C ARG A 159 5.35 6.99 -13.27
N LYS A 160 4.50 6.15 -12.70
CA LYS A 160 4.91 5.10 -11.76
C LYS A 160 5.18 3.79 -12.49
N LEU A 161 6.24 3.11 -12.10
CA LEU A 161 6.62 1.77 -12.54
C LEU A 161 6.13 0.79 -11.50
N VAL A 162 5.19 -0.09 -11.87
CA VAL A 162 4.75 -1.18 -11.01
C VAL A 162 5.59 -2.40 -11.33
N CYS A 163 6.44 -2.82 -10.41
CA CYS A 163 7.28 -4.00 -10.53
C CYS A 163 6.64 -5.16 -9.76
N VAL A 164 6.65 -6.36 -10.34
CA VAL A 164 6.01 -7.56 -9.78
C VAL A 164 6.99 -8.72 -9.82
N ASP A 165 7.54 -9.10 -8.67
CA ASP A 165 8.51 -10.19 -8.54
C ASP A 165 8.25 -11.03 -7.28
N PRO A 166 7.86 -12.32 -7.42
CA PRO A 166 7.78 -13.24 -6.28
C PRO A 166 9.08 -13.34 -5.45
N GLY A 167 10.22 -13.03 -6.05
CA GLY A 167 11.52 -12.97 -5.42
C GLY A 167 11.74 -11.76 -4.52
N ASP A 168 10.90 -10.71 -4.58
CA ASP A 168 11.03 -9.49 -3.75
C ASP A 168 10.37 -9.59 -2.36
N ILE A 169 9.59 -10.65 -2.12
CA ILE A 169 8.85 -10.85 -0.88
C ILE A 169 9.80 -10.75 0.34
N PRO A 170 9.51 -9.89 1.33
CA PRO A 170 10.29 -9.85 2.55
C PRO A 170 10.29 -11.21 3.25
N ILE A 171 11.45 -11.63 3.74
CA ILE A 171 11.56 -12.92 4.45
C ILE A 171 10.87 -12.87 5.81
N ILE A 172 10.77 -11.67 6.40
CA ILE A 172 10.11 -11.42 7.68
C ILE A 172 9.34 -10.10 7.61
N ALA A 173 8.09 -10.10 8.07
CA ALA A 173 7.30 -8.89 8.26
C ALA A 173 6.99 -8.66 9.76
N PHE A 174 7.14 -7.43 10.22
CA PHE A 174 6.77 -6.97 11.55
C PHE A 174 5.66 -5.92 11.44
N ASN A 175 4.50 -6.26 12.00
CA ASN A 175 3.33 -5.40 12.11
C ASN A 175 3.15 -4.98 13.57
N ASP A 176 4.04 -4.09 14.01
CA ASP A 176 4.12 -3.62 15.40
C ASP A 176 3.31 -2.32 15.58
N ALA A 177 2.17 -2.41 16.25
CA ALA A 177 1.28 -1.26 16.44
C ALA A 177 1.94 -0.08 17.17
N ASP A 178 2.94 -0.31 18.04
CA ASP A 178 3.70 0.77 18.70
C ASP A 178 4.47 1.66 17.71
N MET A 179 4.75 1.13 16.51
CA MET A 179 5.44 1.85 15.44
C MET A 179 4.49 2.65 14.57
N MET A 180 3.17 2.52 14.77
CA MET A 180 2.11 3.20 14.01
C MET A 180 1.40 4.29 14.84
N VAL A 181 1.62 4.35 16.16
CA VAL A 181 0.96 5.32 17.07
C VAL A 181 1.19 6.77 16.66
N SER A 182 2.38 7.10 16.16
CA SER A 182 2.76 8.46 15.77
C SER A 182 2.15 8.93 14.46
N MET A 183 1.45 8.06 13.72
CA MET A 183 0.78 8.45 12.47
C MET A 183 -0.22 9.59 12.72
N PRO A 184 -0.09 10.72 12.01
CA PRO A 184 -1.07 11.79 12.08
C PRO A 184 -2.48 11.31 11.70
N LYS A 185 -3.50 12.00 12.19
CA LYS A 185 -4.92 11.70 11.92
C LYS A 185 -5.21 11.55 10.42
N GLY A 186 -4.78 12.52 9.62
CA GLY A 186 -4.99 12.50 8.16
C GLY A 186 -4.28 11.34 7.46
N LEU A 187 -3.06 11.01 7.90
CA LEU A 187 -2.33 9.85 7.36
C LEU A 187 -3.01 8.53 7.73
N THR A 188 -3.51 8.42 8.96
CA THR A 188 -4.27 7.24 9.42
C THR A 188 -5.54 7.05 8.61
N ALA A 189 -6.28 8.13 8.34
CA ALA A 189 -7.49 8.08 7.51
C ALA A 189 -7.18 7.64 6.07
N ALA A 190 -6.20 8.29 5.44
CA ALA A 190 -5.82 8.01 4.06
C ALA A 190 -5.30 6.57 3.88
N THR A 191 -4.39 6.12 4.73
CA THR A 191 -3.82 4.76 4.65
C THR A 191 -4.84 3.68 5.04
N GLY A 192 -5.74 3.94 5.99
CA GLY A 192 -6.80 2.99 6.29
C GLY A 192 -7.80 2.81 5.15
N MET A 193 -8.14 3.89 4.43
CA MET A 193 -8.97 3.81 3.23
C MET A 193 -8.24 3.17 2.05
N ASP A 194 -6.93 3.33 1.97
CA ASP A 194 -6.06 2.61 1.03
C ASP A 194 -6.16 1.10 1.25
N ALA A 195 -5.98 0.64 2.49
CA ALA A 195 -6.17 -0.76 2.87
C ALA A 195 -7.59 -1.27 2.56
N LEU A 196 -8.62 -0.44 2.77
CA LEU A 196 -9.99 -0.80 2.42
C LEU A 196 -10.16 -0.95 0.90
N THR A 197 -9.54 -0.06 0.14
CA THR A 197 -9.52 -0.10 -1.33
C THR A 197 -8.86 -1.37 -1.82
N HIS A 198 -7.69 -1.72 -1.28
CA HIS A 198 -7.00 -2.99 -1.56
C HIS A 198 -7.91 -4.20 -1.34
N ALA A 199 -8.59 -4.24 -0.20
CA ALA A 199 -9.46 -5.36 0.14
C ALA A 199 -10.70 -5.42 -0.76
N ILE A 200 -11.34 -4.29 -1.06
CA ILE A 200 -12.52 -4.24 -1.94
C ILE A 200 -12.13 -4.60 -3.38
N GLU A 201 -11.09 -4.00 -3.93
CA GLU A 201 -10.65 -4.28 -5.31
C GLU A 201 -10.14 -5.72 -5.45
N GLY A 202 -9.33 -6.20 -4.50
CA GLY A 202 -8.90 -7.59 -4.47
C GLY A 202 -10.05 -8.58 -4.29
N TYR A 203 -11.16 -8.17 -3.67
CA TYR A 203 -12.36 -9.01 -3.55
C TYR A 203 -13.13 -9.10 -4.87
N ILE A 204 -13.16 -8.04 -5.66
CA ILE A 204 -13.98 -7.99 -6.89
C ILE A 204 -13.19 -8.21 -8.17
N THR A 205 -11.86 -8.27 -8.11
CA THR A 205 -11.01 -8.50 -9.28
C THR A 205 -11.30 -9.86 -9.93
N PRO A 206 -11.21 -9.99 -11.28
CA PRO A 206 -11.35 -11.28 -11.96
C PRO A 206 -10.37 -12.37 -11.51
N GLY A 207 -9.24 -11.99 -10.92
CA GLY A 207 -8.26 -12.92 -10.36
C GLY A 207 -8.66 -13.51 -9.00
N ALA A 208 -9.76 -13.03 -8.40
CA ALA A 208 -10.22 -13.47 -7.09
C ALA A 208 -10.50 -14.98 -7.04
N ASN A 209 -10.17 -15.59 -5.91
CA ASN A 209 -10.34 -17.01 -5.64
C ASN A 209 -10.78 -17.21 -4.17
N PRO A 210 -11.21 -18.42 -3.75
CA PRO A 210 -11.74 -18.63 -2.41
C PRO A 210 -10.79 -18.23 -1.26
N ILE A 211 -9.46 -18.31 -1.45
CA ILE A 211 -8.49 -17.90 -0.44
C ILE A 211 -8.44 -16.37 -0.37
N SER A 212 -8.31 -15.68 -1.52
CA SER A 212 -8.29 -14.21 -1.54
C SER A 212 -9.63 -13.64 -1.03
N ASP A 213 -10.75 -14.28 -1.36
CA ASP A 213 -12.08 -13.85 -0.92
C ASP A 213 -12.22 -13.92 0.61
N LEU A 214 -11.74 -14.99 1.23
CA LEU A 214 -11.70 -15.12 2.69
C LEU A 214 -10.85 -14.02 3.33
N LEU A 215 -9.68 -13.73 2.76
CA LEU A 215 -8.76 -12.72 3.28
C LEU A 215 -9.35 -11.31 3.13
N CYS A 216 -9.79 -10.93 1.93
CA CYS A 216 -10.39 -9.63 1.67
C CYS A 216 -11.63 -9.37 2.54
N TRP A 217 -12.52 -10.35 2.68
CA TRP A 217 -13.72 -10.18 3.51
C TRP A 217 -13.35 -9.89 4.99
N ASN A 218 -12.40 -10.64 5.55
CA ASN A 218 -11.92 -10.39 6.92
C ASN A 218 -11.19 -9.05 7.04
N SER A 219 -10.41 -8.66 6.03
CA SER A 219 -9.75 -7.36 5.99
C SER A 219 -10.76 -6.21 6.02
N ILE A 220 -11.80 -6.25 5.16
CA ILE A 220 -12.88 -5.24 5.14
C ILE A 220 -13.53 -5.12 6.53
N LYS A 221 -13.83 -6.25 7.16
CA LYS A 221 -14.39 -6.28 8.52
C LYS A 221 -13.47 -5.61 9.53
N LEU A 222 -12.22 -6.04 9.61
CA LEU A 222 -11.23 -5.50 10.55
C LEU A 222 -11.04 -3.98 10.36
N ILE A 223 -10.95 -3.53 9.10
CA ILE A 223 -10.77 -2.11 8.79
C ILE A 223 -12.02 -1.31 9.19
N SER A 224 -13.21 -1.78 8.84
CA SER A 224 -14.48 -1.10 9.17
C SER A 224 -14.70 -0.96 10.68
N GLU A 225 -14.33 -1.99 11.46
CA GLU A 225 -14.43 -2.01 12.91
C GLU A 225 -13.47 -1.04 13.61
N ASN A 226 -12.29 -0.78 13.04
CA ASN A 226 -11.19 -0.11 13.74
C ASN A 226 -10.82 1.28 13.21
N LEU A 227 -11.03 1.57 11.92
CA LEU A 227 -10.49 2.77 11.28
C LEU A 227 -10.98 4.07 11.94
N ARG A 228 -12.27 4.16 12.25
CA ARG A 228 -12.86 5.34 12.91
C ARG A 228 -12.22 5.62 14.26
N ALA A 229 -11.97 4.57 15.05
CA ALA A 229 -11.33 4.69 16.36
C ALA A 229 -9.86 5.12 16.22
N ALA A 230 -9.09 4.48 15.33
CA ALA A 230 -7.69 4.83 15.08
C ALA A 230 -7.50 6.26 14.57
N VAL A 231 -8.44 6.78 13.77
CA VAL A 231 -8.45 8.17 13.29
C VAL A 231 -8.83 9.14 14.41
N LYS A 232 -9.78 8.76 15.28
CA LYS A 232 -10.24 9.60 16.39
C LYS A 232 -9.16 9.73 17.47
N ASP A 233 -8.52 8.64 17.82
CA ASP A 233 -7.45 8.56 18.81
C ASP A 233 -6.32 7.67 18.30
N GLY A 234 -5.23 8.32 17.84
CA GLY A 234 -4.07 7.62 17.32
C GLY A 234 -3.30 6.79 18.36
N SER A 235 -3.58 6.98 19.65
CA SER A 235 -2.98 6.23 20.77
C SER A 235 -3.77 4.99 21.17
N ASP A 236 -4.95 4.76 20.59
CA ASP A 236 -5.74 3.54 20.78
C ASP A 236 -5.02 2.34 20.14
N ILE A 237 -4.25 1.62 20.95
CA ILE A 237 -3.47 0.46 20.50
C ILE A 237 -4.36 -0.64 19.94
N THR A 238 -5.56 -0.86 20.50
CA THR A 238 -6.47 -1.88 19.98
C THR A 238 -6.93 -1.53 18.57
N ALA A 239 -7.29 -0.28 18.33
CA ALA A 239 -7.66 0.17 16.99
C ALA A 239 -6.46 0.13 16.02
N ARG A 240 -5.25 0.49 16.47
CA ARG A 240 -4.01 0.39 15.68
C ARG A 240 -3.68 -1.04 15.29
N GLU A 241 -3.76 -1.99 16.23
CA GLU A 241 -3.56 -3.41 15.96
C GLU A 241 -4.60 -3.94 14.99
N GLY A 242 -5.88 -3.61 15.19
CA GLY A 242 -6.96 -3.99 14.28
C GLY A 242 -6.72 -3.49 12.85
N MET A 243 -6.25 -2.25 12.70
CA MET A 243 -5.85 -1.69 11.41
C MET A 243 -4.61 -2.37 10.82
N ALA A 244 -3.60 -2.69 11.62
CA ALA A 244 -2.39 -3.39 11.18
C ALA A 244 -2.74 -4.79 10.63
N TYR A 245 -3.56 -5.55 11.35
CA TYR A 245 -4.10 -6.83 10.85
C TYR A 245 -4.93 -6.64 9.58
N GLY A 246 -5.84 -5.66 9.57
CA GLY A 246 -6.68 -5.39 8.41
C GLY A 246 -5.88 -5.09 7.15
N SER A 247 -4.89 -4.20 7.23
CA SER A 247 -4.01 -3.85 6.12
C SER A 247 -3.16 -5.03 5.65
N TYR A 248 -2.49 -5.72 6.57
CA TYR A 248 -1.65 -6.87 6.22
C TYR A 248 -2.46 -7.97 5.52
N VAL A 249 -3.65 -8.30 6.05
CA VAL A 249 -4.54 -9.32 5.46
C VAL A 249 -5.04 -8.89 4.07
N ALA A 250 -5.26 -7.60 3.82
CA ALA A 250 -5.52 -7.10 2.46
C ALA A 250 -4.34 -7.43 1.55
N GLY A 251 -3.11 -7.14 1.99
CA GLY A 251 -1.86 -7.43 1.28
C GLY A 251 -1.69 -8.88 0.88
N MET A 252 -1.97 -9.80 1.80
CA MET A 252 -1.97 -11.24 1.53
C MET A 252 -2.87 -11.61 0.33
N ALA A 253 -3.99 -10.89 0.16
CA ALA A 253 -4.93 -11.12 -0.92
C ALA A 253 -4.51 -10.41 -2.22
N PHE A 254 -4.54 -9.08 -2.24
CA PHE A 254 -4.44 -8.32 -3.50
C PHE A 254 -3.10 -8.54 -4.22
N SER A 255 -2.03 -8.81 -3.47
CA SER A 255 -0.72 -9.12 -4.04
C SER A 255 -0.75 -10.34 -4.96
N ASN A 256 -1.72 -11.23 -4.79
CA ASN A 256 -1.82 -12.50 -5.49
C ASN A 256 -2.93 -12.52 -6.55
N VAL A 257 -3.85 -11.56 -6.53
CA VAL A 257 -5.02 -11.55 -7.43
C VAL A 257 -5.19 -10.27 -8.24
N GLY A 258 -4.46 -9.21 -7.90
CA GLY A 258 -4.56 -7.90 -8.53
C GLY A 258 -5.55 -6.97 -7.85
N LEU A 259 -5.73 -5.81 -8.48
CA LEU A 259 -6.57 -4.69 -8.04
C LEU A 259 -7.51 -4.28 -9.18
N GLY A 260 -7.94 -3.02 -9.23
CA GLY A 260 -8.82 -2.51 -10.28
C GLY A 260 -8.56 -1.05 -10.63
N ILE A 261 -9.60 -0.36 -11.12
CA ILE A 261 -9.44 1.01 -11.62
C ILE A 261 -9.36 2.09 -10.54
N VAL A 262 -9.61 1.80 -9.25
CA VAL A 262 -9.32 2.80 -8.20
C VAL A 262 -7.82 3.10 -8.20
N HIS A 263 -7.00 2.05 -8.12
CA HIS A 263 -5.54 2.19 -8.16
C HIS A 263 -5.04 2.73 -9.49
N SER A 264 -5.58 2.25 -10.61
CA SER A 264 -5.15 2.72 -11.93
C SER A 264 -5.44 4.21 -12.15
N MET A 265 -6.54 4.72 -11.58
CA MET A 265 -6.84 6.15 -11.55
C MET A 265 -6.04 6.91 -10.47
N ALA A 266 -5.66 6.29 -9.37
CA ALA A 266 -4.87 6.94 -8.33
C ALA A 266 -3.39 7.13 -8.72
N HIS A 267 -2.79 6.21 -9.49
CA HIS A 267 -1.37 6.28 -9.84
C HIS A 267 -0.99 7.55 -10.62
N PRO A 268 -1.72 7.97 -11.67
CA PRO A 268 -1.41 9.21 -12.39
C PRO A 268 -1.55 10.47 -11.54
N LEU A 269 -2.46 10.48 -10.56
CA LEU A 269 -2.60 11.60 -9.61
C LEU A 269 -1.34 11.75 -8.75
N GLY A 270 -0.78 10.64 -8.28
CA GLY A 270 0.49 10.63 -7.57
C GLY A 270 1.67 11.01 -8.45
N ALA A 271 1.74 10.47 -9.67
CA ALA A 271 2.86 10.71 -10.58
C ALA A 271 2.96 12.17 -11.08
N ARG A 272 1.83 12.80 -11.40
CA ARG A 272 1.78 14.14 -12.01
C ARG A 272 1.65 15.28 -11.01
N PHE A 273 0.99 15.02 -9.87
CA PHE A 273 0.59 16.07 -8.93
C PHE A 273 1.05 15.81 -7.49
N ASP A 274 1.82 14.73 -7.26
CA ASP A 274 2.30 14.30 -5.93
C ASP A 274 1.16 14.15 -4.91
N VAL A 275 -0.04 13.76 -5.39
CA VAL A 275 -1.16 13.45 -4.50
C VAL A 275 -0.80 12.21 -3.67
N PRO A 276 -0.94 12.25 -2.33
CA PRO A 276 -0.70 11.07 -1.51
C PRO A 276 -1.57 9.90 -1.93
N HIS A 277 -0.96 8.72 -2.13
CA HIS A 277 -1.62 7.54 -2.71
C HIS A 277 -2.94 7.18 -2.03
N GLY A 278 -2.93 7.05 -0.70
CA GLY A 278 -4.14 6.72 0.06
C GLY A 278 -5.23 7.78 -0.03
N VAL A 279 -4.91 9.06 -0.22
CA VAL A 279 -5.90 10.12 -0.42
C VAL A 279 -6.58 9.96 -1.79
N ALA A 280 -5.79 9.69 -2.83
CA ALA A 280 -6.31 9.44 -4.17
C ALA A 280 -7.25 8.22 -4.21
N ASN A 281 -6.80 7.09 -3.63
CA ASN A 281 -7.62 5.87 -3.55
C ASN A 281 -8.91 6.10 -2.74
N ALA A 282 -8.80 6.69 -1.55
CA ALA A 282 -9.95 6.96 -0.68
C ALA A 282 -11.03 7.83 -1.33
N LEU A 283 -10.62 8.84 -2.10
CA LEU A 283 -11.51 9.75 -2.82
C LEU A 283 -12.22 9.04 -3.97
N LEU A 284 -11.48 8.26 -4.76
CA LEU A 284 -11.97 7.62 -5.99
C LEU A 284 -12.83 6.38 -5.73
N LEU A 285 -12.55 5.66 -4.62
CA LEU A 285 -13.20 4.40 -4.27
C LEU A 285 -14.73 4.39 -4.42
N PRO A 286 -15.52 5.31 -3.80
CA PRO A 286 -16.98 5.25 -3.90
C PRO A 286 -17.49 5.42 -5.34
N PHE A 287 -16.85 6.26 -6.15
CA PHE A 287 -17.25 6.48 -7.56
C PHE A 287 -16.98 5.25 -8.42
N VAL A 288 -15.84 4.59 -8.21
CA VAL A 288 -15.49 3.35 -8.92
C VAL A 288 -16.37 2.19 -8.46
N MET A 289 -16.73 2.13 -7.17
CA MET A 289 -17.70 1.14 -6.69
C MET A 289 -19.05 1.30 -7.39
N GLU A 290 -19.59 2.52 -7.50
CA GLU A 290 -20.82 2.77 -8.26
C GLU A 290 -20.72 2.28 -9.71
N TYR A 291 -19.60 2.57 -10.38
CA TYR A 291 -19.33 2.13 -11.75
C TYR A 291 -19.27 0.60 -11.91
N ASN A 292 -18.67 -0.09 -10.93
CA ASN A 292 -18.48 -1.54 -10.93
C ASN A 292 -19.69 -2.31 -10.37
N LYS A 293 -20.63 -1.65 -9.67
CA LYS A 293 -21.81 -2.30 -9.05
C LYS A 293 -22.54 -3.28 -10.00
N PRO A 294 -22.84 -2.94 -11.27
CA PRO A 294 -23.56 -3.85 -12.16
C PRO A 294 -22.82 -5.18 -12.43
N ALA A 295 -21.49 -5.21 -12.28
CA ALA A 295 -20.68 -6.42 -12.46
C ALA A 295 -20.49 -7.21 -11.16
N CYS A 296 -20.81 -6.65 -10.00
CA CYS A 296 -20.39 -7.16 -8.69
C CYS A 296 -21.47 -7.13 -7.61
N VAL A 297 -22.76 -7.06 -7.98
CA VAL A 297 -23.91 -6.90 -7.06
C VAL A 297 -23.83 -7.81 -5.83
N LYS A 298 -23.65 -9.13 -6.03
CA LYS A 298 -23.55 -10.09 -4.92
C LYS A 298 -22.37 -9.82 -4.00
N LYS A 299 -21.17 -9.63 -4.57
CA LYS A 299 -19.95 -9.33 -3.79
C LYS A 299 -20.09 -8.01 -3.02
N PHE A 300 -20.80 -7.02 -3.55
CA PHE A 300 -21.07 -5.78 -2.83
C PHE A 300 -22.02 -6.00 -1.64
N GLY A 301 -23.02 -6.86 -1.76
CA GLY A 301 -23.81 -7.29 -0.60
C GLY A 301 -22.94 -7.94 0.49
N ASP A 302 -21.92 -8.69 0.10
CA ASP A 302 -20.96 -9.31 1.04
C ASP A 302 -20.06 -8.27 1.71
N ILE A 303 -19.64 -7.24 0.96
CA ILE A 303 -18.90 -6.08 1.48
C ILE A 303 -19.76 -5.33 2.51
N ALA A 304 -21.04 -5.06 2.22
CA ALA A 304 -21.95 -4.42 3.19
C ALA A 304 -21.99 -5.21 4.50
N ARG A 305 -22.12 -6.54 4.42
CA ARG A 305 -22.10 -7.42 5.61
C ARG A 305 -20.77 -7.35 6.35
N ALA A 306 -19.64 -7.39 5.64
CA ALA A 306 -18.32 -7.27 6.24
C ALA A 306 -18.16 -5.94 6.99
N MET A 307 -18.70 -4.86 6.44
CA MET A 307 -18.66 -3.52 7.05
C MET A 307 -19.64 -3.36 8.22
N GLY A 308 -20.41 -4.39 8.58
CA GLY A 308 -21.36 -4.36 9.70
C GLY A 308 -22.76 -3.83 9.33
N VAL A 309 -23.07 -3.67 8.04
CA VAL A 309 -24.39 -3.25 7.59
C VAL A 309 -25.35 -4.44 7.59
N SER A 310 -26.51 -4.29 8.23
CA SER A 310 -27.57 -5.30 8.16
C SER A 310 -28.20 -5.31 6.77
N VAL A 311 -28.13 -6.47 6.10
CA VAL A 311 -28.73 -6.69 4.78
C VAL A 311 -29.98 -7.57 4.83
N ILE A 312 -30.49 -7.86 6.04
CA ILE A 312 -31.67 -8.70 6.23
C ILE A 312 -32.90 -7.99 5.62
N GLY A 313 -33.59 -8.68 4.73
CA GLY A 313 -34.79 -8.16 4.04
C GLY A 313 -34.49 -7.23 2.87
N LEU A 314 -33.22 -6.96 2.56
CA LEU A 314 -32.83 -6.22 1.35
C LEU A 314 -32.74 -7.15 0.14
N THR A 315 -33.06 -6.62 -1.03
CA THR A 315 -32.69 -7.23 -2.32
C THR A 315 -31.17 -7.20 -2.52
N GLU A 316 -30.64 -8.00 -3.45
CA GLU A 316 -29.20 -7.98 -3.77
C GLU A 316 -28.73 -6.58 -4.22
N GLU A 317 -29.56 -5.86 -4.97
CA GLU A 317 -29.27 -4.49 -5.42
C GLU A 317 -29.23 -3.46 -4.28
N GLU A 318 -30.17 -3.56 -3.34
CA GLU A 318 -30.20 -2.71 -2.15
C GLU A 318 -29.03 -3.00 -1.22
N ALA A 319 -28.68 -4.27 -1.03
CA ALA A 319 -27.50 -4.67 -0.26
C ALA A 319 -26.21 -4.16 -0.92
N ALA A 320 -26.11 -4.23 -2.24
CA ALA A 320 -24.97 -3.70 -2.99
C ALA A 320 -24.87 -2.18 -2.86
N GLN A 321 -26.00 -1.46 -2.93
CA GLN A 321 -26.02 -0.01 -2.71
C GLN A 321 -25.61 0.34 -1.28
N ALA A 322 -26.03 -0.44 -0.29
CA ALA A 322 -25.70 -0.19 1.12
C ALA A 322 -24.18 -0.25 1.39
N ALA A 323 -23.41 -1.08 0.67
CA ALA A 323 -21.95 -1.08 0.75
C ALA A 323 -21.35 0.26 0.30
N ILE A 324 -21.82 0.79 -0.84
CA ILE A 324 -21.35 2.07 -1.38
C ILE A 324 -21.65 3.22 -0.40
N GLU A 325 -22.86 3.24 0.16
CA GLU A 325 -23.25 4.27 1.11
C GLU A 325 -22.44 4.20 2.42
N GLU A 326 -22.12 3.00 2.92
CA GLU A 326 -21.27 2.86 4.10
C GLU A 326 -19.82 3.29 3.82
N VAL A 327 -19.27 3.02 2.64
CA VAL A 327 -17.94 3.52 2.23
C VAL A 327 -17.92 5.05 2.15
N LYS A 328 -18.95 5.68 1.55
CA LYS A 328 -19.08 7.14 1.52
C LYS A 328 -19.17 7.72 2.93
N LYS A 329 -19.99 7.11 3.79
CA LYS A 329 -20.15 7.53 5.19
C LYS A 329 -18.83 7.43 5.95
N LEU A 330 -18.11 6.31 5.82
CA LEU A 330 -16.79 6.13 6.43
C LEU A 330 -15.80 7.20 5.95
N SER A 331 -15.74 7.44 4.64
CA SER A 331 -14.90 8.48 4.02
C SER A 331 -15.16 9.88 4.60
N LEU A 332 -16.44 10.23 4.77
CA LEU A 332 -16.86 11.49 5.41
C LEU A 332 -16.48 11.54 6.90
N ASP A 333 -16.77 10.48 7.67
CA ASP A 333 -16.55 10.40 9.12
C ASP A 333 -15.08 10.63 9.51
N ILE A 334 -14.15 10.20 8.65
CA ILE A 334 -12.70 10.28 8.90
C ILE A 334 -12.01 11.45 8.18
N GLY A 335 -12.78 12.28 7.46
CA GLY A 335 -12.30 13.54 6.88
C GLY A 335 -11.49 13.40 5.59
N ILE A 336 -11.82 12.44 4.74
CA ILE A 336 -11.23 12.34 3.39
C ILE A 336 -11.79 13.48 2.50
N PRO A 337 -10.99 14.10 1.62
CA PRO A 337 -11.50 15.01 0.60
C PRO A 337 -12.49 14.30 -0.34
N GLN A 338 -13.64 14.94 -0.64
CA GLN A 338 -14.73 14.26 -1.35
C GLN A 338 -14.69 14.47 -2.86
N LYS A 339 -13.97 15.50 -3.33
CA LYS A 339 -13.85 15.84 -4.76
C LYS A 339 -12.42 16.21 -5.14
N LEU A 340 -12.04 15.95 -6.40
CA LEU A 340 -10.71 16.28 -6.92
C LEU A 340 -10.41 17.77 -6.82
N LYS A 341 -11.43 18.63 -6.96
CA LYS A 341 -11.29 20.08 -6.82
C LYS A 341 -10.98 20.56 -5.40
N ASP A 342 -11.19 19.69 -4.40
CA ASP A 342 -10.88 19.96 -2.99
C ASP A 342 -9.39 19.77 -2.70
N LEU A 343 -8.66 19.06 -3.57
CA LEU A 343 -7.21 18.91 -3.47
C LEU A 343 -6.54 20.23 -3.83
N LYS A 344 -5.77 20.79 -2.89
CA LYS A 344 -5.14 22.11 -3.02
C LYS A 344 -3.64 22.02 -3.26
N LYS A 345 -3.10 22.95 -4.04
CA LYS A 345 -1.64 23.10 -4.12
C LYS A 345 -1.10 23.52 -2.76
N ARG A 346 -0.03 22.88 -2.32
CA ARG A 346 0.56 23.08 -1.00
C ARG A 346 0.82 24.56 -0.72
N GLY A 347 0.25 25.07 0.38
CA GLY A 347 0.42 26.46 0.81
C GLY A 347 -0.44 27.49 0.07
N THR A 348 -1.44 27.05 -0.71
CA THR A 348 -2.36 27.94 -1.45
C THR A 348 -3.81 27.42 -1.38
N ASP A 349 -4.77 28.27 -1.74
CA ASP A 349 -6.18 27.87 -1.93
C ASP A 349 -6.48 27.41 -3.36
N GLU A 350 -5.47 27.42 -4.24
CA GLU A 350 -5.62 27.00 -5.63
C GLU A 350 -5.85 25.50 -5.73
N THR A 351 -6.81 25.12 -6.57
CA THR A 351 -7.05 23.72 -6.89
C THR A 351 -5.82 23.12 -7.59
N LEU A 352 -5.43 21.94 -7.13
CA LEU A 352 -4.25 21.21 -7.62
C LEU A 352 -4.46 20.64 -9.02
N ILE A 353 -5.65 20.08 -9.28
CA ILE A 353 -6.01 19.41 -10.54
C ILE A 353 -7.05 20.24 -11.27
N LEU A 354 -6.78 20.58 -12.53
CA LEU A 354 -7.68 21.39 -13.35
C LEU A 354 -8.46 20.51 -14.33
N PRO A 355 -9.64 20.96 -14.83
CA PRO A 355 -10.47 20.15 -15.71
C PRO A 355 -9.77 19.69 -17.00
N GLN A 356 -8.81 20.47 -17.51
CA GLN A 356 -8.01 20.09 -18.68
C GLN A 356 -7.06 18.91 -18.44
N ASP A 357 -6.68 18.65 -17.19
CA ASP A 357 -5.74 17.57 -16.84
C ASP A 357 -6.42 16.20 -16.89
N LEU A 358 -7.75 16.16 -16.73
CA LEU A 358 -8.53 14.92 -16.60
C LEU A 358 -8.40 14.01 -17.82
N LYS A 359 -8.22 14.58 -19.02
CA LYS A 359 -8.04 13.79 -20.24
C LYS A 359 -6.75 12.97 -20.18
N GLN A 360 -5.63 13.61 -19.84
CA GLN A 360 -4.34 12.92 -19.75
C GLN A 360 -4.35 11.90 -18.62
N LEU A 361 -4.94 12.24 -17.47
CA LEU A 361 -5.12 11.32 -16.35
C LEU A 361 -5.89 10.04 -16.73
N ALA A 362 -6.89 10.17 -17.60
CA ALA A 362 -7.66 9.01 -18.09
C ALA A 362 -6.86 8.13 -19.06
N GLU A 363 -6.03 8.74 -19.92
CA GLU A 363 -5.15 8.01 -20.84
C GLU A 363 -4.08 7.24 -20.07
N ASP A 364 -3.45 7.87 -19.07
CA ASP A 364 -2.45 7.24 -18.22
C ASP A 364 -3.05 6.12 -17.36
N ALA A 365 -4.23 6.34 -16.78
CA ALA A 365 -4.92 5.32 -15.98
C ALA A 365 -5.29 4.09 -16.82
N PHE A 366 -5.65 4.29 -18.09
CA PHE A 366 -6.03 3.18 -18.96
C PHE A 366 -4.85 2.23 -19.26
N ILE A 367 -3.64 2.75 -19.37
CA ILE A 367 -2.43 1.95 -19.64
C ILE A 367 -1.79 1.39 -18.35
N ASP A 368 -2.26 1.79 -17.17
CA ASP A 368 -1.76 1.29 -15.90
C ASP A 368 -2.10 -0.21 -15.71
N PRO A 369 -1.16 -1.03 -15.18
CA PRO A 369 -1.35 -2.46 -15.02
C PRO A 369 -2.58 -2.87 -14.21
N CYS A 370 -3.04 -2.04 -13.26
CA CYS A 370 -4.19 -2.35 -12.42
C CYS A 370 -5.52 -2.32 -13.19
N THR A 371 -5.58 -1.58 -14.31
CA THR A 371 -6.81 -1.50 -15.14
C THR A 371 -7.22 -2.86 -15.68
N GLY A 372 -6.26 -3.74 -15.99
CA GLY A 372 -6.54 -5.10 -16.46
C GLY A 372 -7.25 -5.98 -15.41
N GLY A 373 -7.14 -5.64 -14.12
CA GLY A 373 -7.77 -6.33 -13.01
C GLY A 373 -9.18 -5.86 -12.66
N ASN A 374 -9.75 -4.89 -13.39
CA ASN A 374 -11.09 -4.40 -13.07
C ASN A 374 -12.19 -5.37 -13.56
N PRO A 375 -13.22 -5.68 -12.74
CA PRO A 375 -14.28 -6.62 -13.10
C PRO A 375 -15.13 -6.17 -14.31
N ARG A 376 -15.23 -4.86 -14.51
CA ARG A 376 -15.90 -4.28 -15.67
C ARG A 376 -14.86 -3.80 -16.67
N LYS A 377 -14.89 -4.35 -17.90
CA LYS A 377 -14.09 -3.80 -19.01
C LYS A 377 -14.39 -2.31 -19.16
N THR A 378 -13.35 -1.51 -19.33
CA THR A 378 -13.43 -0.05 -19.36
C THR A 378 -12.75 0.50 -20.61
N SER A 379 -12.79 1.82 -20.76
CA SER A 379 -12.18 2.58 -21.85
C SER A 379 -11.68 3.92 -21.31
N VAL A 380 -10.77 4.59 -22.04
CA VAL A 380 -10.34 5.97 -21.72
C VAL A 380 -11.54 6.90 -21.55
N LYS A 381 -12.57 6.73 -22.39
CA LYS A 381 -13.81 7.53 -22.32
C LYS A 381 -14.55 7.31 -21.00
N GLU A 382 -14.73 6.06 -20.55
CA GLU A 382 -15.40 5.75 -19.28
C GLU A 382 -14.59 6.25 -18.07
N ILE A 383 -13.26 6.05 -18.07
CA ILE A 383 -12.38 6.57 -17.02
C ILE A 383 -12.45 8.10 -16.94
N LEU A 384 -12.47 8.79 -18.09
CA LEU A 384 -12.63 10.24 -18.13
C LEU A 384 -13.96 10.69 -17.51
N GLU A 385 -15.06 10.01 -17.78
CA GLU A 385 -16.35 10.34 -17.15
C GLU A 385 -16.33 10.08 -15.63
N LEU A 386 -15.59 9.07 -15.15
CA LEU A 386 -15.38 8.86 -13.72
C LEU A 386 -14.59 10.00 -13.07
N TYR A 387 -13.50 10.44 -13.69
CA TYR A 387 -12.77 11.63 -13.22
C TYR A 387 -13.64 12.88 -13.19
N LYS A 388 -14.47 13.11 -14.21
CA LYS A 388 -15.43 14.24 -14.23
C LYS A 388 -16.47 14.13 -13.12
N THR A 389 -16.93 12.92 -12.81
CA THR A 389 -17.89 12.67 -11.72
C THR A 389 -17.24 12.92 -10.35
N ALA A 390 -15.95 12.58 -10.22
CA ALA A 390 -15.15 12.80 -9.01
C ALA A 390 -14.64 14.25 -8.85
N TYR A 391 -14.73 15.10 -9.89
CA TYR A 391 -14.41 16.54 -9.84
C TYR A 391 -15.53 17.34 -9.17
#